data_AF-A0AAW7AX61-F1
#
_entry.id   AF-A0AAW7AX61-F1
#
_cell.length_a   1.000
_cell.length_b   1.000
_cell.length_c   1.000
_cell.angle_alpha   90.00
_cell.angle_beta   90.00
_cell.angle_gamma   90.00
#
_symmetry.space_group_name_H-M   'P 1'
#
loop_
_entity.id
_entity.type
_entity.pdbx_description
1 polymer ?
#
loop_
_entity_poly.entity_id
_entity_poly.type
_entity_poly.pdbx_seq_one_letter_code
_entity_poly.pdbx_strand_id
1 'polypeptide(L)'
;MGPHDIAFDREMLEKELSTLSRKQRCWFAARCALRVLSILAVPQKGVSRSDIFYFWEEQKRAIHLFNLFRAINAAYADAYADDDAYAAYADDDAYAAYADDDAYVAYVDATAAAAKAAARAATATATADAATAAAYAATIAADFGVGDILHKTYSADLAIVRGTSSLPEWPDLWQGEKLPDKWDQLEQTFIEGLRNLGLDYWAETYAEWRMGKFDTAKLERCLFMPESVINTGVEAMLDYLRAEKLVAMDEARVMFLGEGGAGKTSLINCLDGKPICPNEPATPRVAIRQRLENIQGKEVRVHYWDFGGQVVMHATHQFFLREKAIYVVVLDIRRS
;
A
#
# COMPACT_ATOMS: atom_id res chain seq x y z
N MET A 1 -36.02 31.51 1.89
CA MET A 1 -35.98 30.08 1.49
C MET A 1 -34.66 29.88 0.78
N GLY A 2 -33.66 29.37 1.49
CA GLY A 2 -32.31 29.12 0.94
C GLY A 2 -32.28 27.83 0.10
N PRO A 3 -31.28 27.67 -0.77
CA PRO A 3 -31.15 26.47 -1.59
C PRO A 3 -30.90 25.28 -0.67
N HIS A 4 -31.54 24.17 -1.00
CA HIS A 4 -31.54 22.94 -0.24
C HIS A 4 -30.10 22.42 -0.05
N ASP A 5 -29.57 22.51 1.18
CA ASP A 5 -28.54 21.59 1.63
C ASP A 5 -29.14 20.19 1.60
N ILE A 6 -28.84 19.43 0.55
CA ILE A 6 -29.08 17.99 0.54
C ILE A 6 -28.12 17.42 1.59
N ALA A 7 -28.59 17.27 2.82
CA ALA A 7 -27.84 16.59 3.86
C ALA A 7 -27.50 15.19 3.35
N PHE A 8 -26.21 14.89 3.23
CA PHE A 8 -25.73 13.59 2.79
C PHE A 8 -26.23 12.51 3.78
N ASP A 9 -27.15 11.66 3.32
CA ASP A 9 -27.72 10.60 4.14
C ASP A 9 -26.80 9.37 4.15
N ARG A 10 -25.90 9.37 5.13
CA ARG A 10 -24.93 8.28 5.34
C ARG A 10 -25.63 6.95 5.63
N GLU A 11 -26.70 6.93 6.42
CA GLU A 11 -27.39 5.69 6.80
C GLU A 11 -28.07 5.06 5.57
N MET A 12 -28.68 5.88 4.72
CA MET A 12 -29.23 5.43 3.44
C MET A 12 -28.14 4.84 2.55
N LEU A 13 -26.99 5.51 2.42
CA LEU A 13 -25.88 5.00 1.62
C LEU A 13 -25.30 3.69 2.19
N GLU A 14 -25.14 3.56 3.50
CA GLU A 14 -24.70 2.31 4.15
C GLU A 14 -25.63 1.14 3.82
N LYS A 15 -26.95 1.38 3.90
CA LYS A 15 -27.96 0.40 3.53
C LYS A 15 -27.85 0.02 2.05
N GLU A 16 -27.64 1.00 1.18
CA GLU A 16 -27.47 0.79 -0.25
C GLU A 16 -26.21 -0.03 -0.59
N LEU A 17 -25.08 0.25 0.07
CA LEU A 17 -23.82 -0.48 -0.11
C LEU A 17 -23.85 -1.89 0.49
N SER A 18 -24.70 -2.14 1.49
CA SER A 18 -24.90 -3.48 2.07
C SER A 18 -25.42 -4.51 1.07
N THR A 19 -26.07 -4.06 0.01
CA THR A 19 -26.59 -4.93 -1.06
C THR A 19 -25.54 -5.33 -2.10
N LEU A 20 -24.37 -4.69 -2.09
CA LEU A 20 -23.30 -4.91 -3.07
C LEU A 20 -22.36 -6.05 -2.65
N SER A 21 -21.62 -6.59 -3.62
CA SER A 21 -20.50 -7.50 -3.34
C SER A 21 -19.29 -6.76 -2.75
N ARG A 22 -18.33 -7.52 -2.19
CA ARG A 22 -17.04 -6.97 -1.71
C ARG A 22 -16.35 -6.15 -2.80
N LYS A 23 -16.17 -6.74 -3.98
CA LYS A 23 -15.52 -6.10 -5.14
C LYS A 23 -16.20 -4.78 -5.55
N GLN A 24 -17.53 -4.75 -5.56
CA GLN A 24 -18.31 -3.54 -5.88
C GLN A 24 -18.17 -2.44 -4.81
N ARG A 25 -18.08 -2.81 -3.52
CA ARG A 25 -17.81 -1.83 -2.45
C ARG A 25 -16.40 -1.27 -2.52
N CYS A 26 -15.38 -2.10 -2.76
CA CYS A 26 -14.00 -1.64 -2.95
C CYS A 26 -13.91 -0.65 -4.12
N TRP A 27 -14.55 -1.00 -5.24
CA TRP A 27 -14.61 -0.15 -6.42
C TRP A 27 -15.23 1.22 -6.12
N PHE A 28 -16.38 1.24 -5.44
CA PHE A 28 -17.06 2.49 -5.07
C PHE A 28 -16.22 3.32 -4.09
N ALA A 29 -15.67 2.68 -3.05
CA ALA A 29 -14.88 3.37 -2.03
C ALA A 29 -13.59 3.98 -2.59
N ALA A 30 -12.90 3.26 -3.49
CA ALA A 30 -11.72 3.76 -4.18
C ALA A 30 -12.02 5.03 -4.99
N ARG A 31 -13.17 5.08 -5.67
CA ARG A 31 -13.62 6.28 -6.40
C ARG A 31 -13.96 7.44 -5.46
N CYS A 32 -14.59 7.18 -4.32
CA CYS A 32 -14.84 8.21 -3.31
C CYS A 32 -13.52 8.81 -2.78
N ALA A 33 -12.54 7.97 -2.43
CA ALA A 33 -11.24 8.44 -1.97
C ALA A 33 -10.50 9.26 -3.04
N LEU A 34 -10.51 8.82 -4.30
CA LEU A 34 -9.84 9.53 -5.39
C LEU A 34 -10.41 10.92 -5.63
N ARG A 35 -11.72 11.10 -5.44
CA ARG A 35 -12.40 12.41 -5.60
C ARG A 35 -11.95 13.44 -4.58
N VAL A 36 -11.44 13.04 -3.42
CA VAL A 36 -11.05 14.00 -2.38
C VAL A 36 -9.57 14.17 -2.19
N LEU A 37 -8.75 13.49 -2.98
CA LEU A 37 -7.30 13.59 -2.85
C LEU A 37 -6.77 15.01 -3.12
N SER A 38 -7.38 15.75 -4.07
CA SER A 38 -6.97 17.12 -4.42
C SER A 38 -7.25 18.16 -3.33
N ILE A 39 -8.08 17.84 -2.33
CA ILE A 39 -8.33 18.72 -1.18
C ILE A 39 -7.08 18.91 -0.32
N LEU A 40 -6.11 17.98 -0.38
CA LEU A 40 -4.82 18.18 0.25
C LEU A 40 -4.08 19.42 -0.28
N ALA A 41 -4.49 19.97 -1.43
CA ALA A 41 -3.90 21.17 -2.00
C ALA A 41 -4.55 22.48 -1.54
N VAL A 42 -5.49 22.44 -0.59
CA VAL A 42 -6.12 23.64 -0.06
C VAL A 42 -5.06 24.48 0.67
N PRO A 43 -4.79 25.73 0.23
CA PRO A 43 -3.74 26.55 0.81
C PRO A 43 -4.10 27.02 2.22
N GLN A 44 -3.09 27.20 3.08
CA GLN A 44 -3.27 27.76 4.41
C GLN A 44 -3.84 29.19 4.34
N LYS A 45 -4.81 29.50 5.20
CA LYS A 45 -5.44 30.82 5.27
C LYS A 45 -4.40 31.92 5.51
N GLY A 46 -4.28 32.87 4.59
CA GLY A 46 -3.41 34.04 4.75
C GLY A 46 -1.93 33.82 4.39
N VAL A 47 -1.55 32.65 3.89
CA VAL A 47 -0.18 32.35 3.43
C VAL A 47 -0.17 32.19 1.90
N SER A 48 0.74 32.90 1.24
CA SER A 48 0.88 32.86 -0.21
C SER A 48 1.65 31.62 -0.69
N ARG A 49 0.89 30.57 -1.04
CA ARG A 49 1.00 29.73 -2.26
C ARG A 49 2.27 28.92 -2.61
N SER A 50 3.25 28.70 -1.74
CA SER A 50 4.32 27.72 -2.09
C SER A 50 4.13 26.34 -1.49
N ASP A 51 3.59 26.24 -0.27
CA ASP A 51 3.57 24.98 0.47
C ASP A 51 2.15 24.48 0.72
N ILE A 52 1.68 23.56 -0.14
CA ILE A 52 0.34 23.00 -0.06
C ILE A 52 0.25 21.82 0.93
N PHE A 53 1.37 21.24 1.35
CA PHE A 53 1.43 20.11 2.28
C PHE A 53 2.01 20.53 3.65
N TYR A 54 1.78 21.80 4.02
CA TYR A 54 2.34 22.44 5.21
C TYR A 54 2.02 21.71 6.53
N PHE A 55 0.92 20.95 6.56
CA PHE A 55 0.46 20.17 7.70
C PHE A 55 1.30 18.91 7.97
N TRP A 56 2.18 18.53 7.04
CA TRP A 56 3.17 17.46 7.27
C TRP A 56 4.58 18.03 7.35
N GLU A 57 5.38 17.43 8.24
CA GLU A 57 6.83 17.61 8.24
C GLU A 57 7.40 17.36 6.84
N GLU A 58 8.26 18.25 6.37
CA GLU A 58 8.79 18.22 4.99
C GLU A 58 9.38 16.86 4.62
N GLN A 59 10.12 16.22 5.53
CA GLN A 59 10.73 14.91 5.27
C GLN A 59 9.72 13.75 5.19
N LYS A 60 8.50 13.94 5.71
CA LYS A 60 7.47 12.89 5.78
C LYS A 60 6.39 13.02 4.69
N ARG A 61 6.32 14.15 3.97
CA ARG A 61 5.30 14.41 2.94
C ARG A 61 5.20 13.30 1.90
N ALA A 62 6.34 12.90 1.35
CA ALA A 62 6.37 11.91 0.29
C ALA A 62 5.97 10.51 0.75
N ILE A 63 6.33 10.10 1.98
CA ILE A 63 5.90 8.79 2.51
C ILE A 63 4.39 8.79 2.85
N HIS A 64 3.85 9.90 3.35
CA HIS A 64 2.41 10.03 3.57
C HIS A 64 1.64 9.98 2.25
N LEU A 65 2.06 10.74 1.23
CA LEU A 65 1.47 10.67 -0.10
C LEU A 65 1.57 9.28 -0.70
N PHE A 66 2.73 8.64 -0.62
CA PHE A 66 2.92 7.25 -1.04
C PHE A 66 1.91 6.31 -0.38
N ASN A 67 1.72 6.40 0.95
CA ASN A 67 0.76 5.57 1.66
C ASN A 67 -0.69 5.83 1.25
N LEU A 68 -1.07 7.08 1.00
CA LEU A 68 -2.41 7.42 0.48
C LEU A 68 -2.66 6.82 -0.90
N PHE A 69 -1.71 6.98 -1.83
CA PHE A 69 -1.82 6.38 -3.16
C PHE A 69 -1.81 4.85 -3.11
N ARG A 70 -0.96 4.25 -2.27
CA ARG A 70 -0.91 2.81 -2.03
C ARG A 70 -2.24 2.28 -1.48
N ALA A 71 -2.88 3.01 -0.57
CA ALA A 71 -4.18 2.67 -0.01
C ALA A 71 -5.31 2.68 -1.07
N ILE A 72 -5.38 3.73 -1.90
CA ILE A 72 -6.34 3.80 -3.01
C ILE A 72 -6.09 2.68 -4.03
N ASN A 73 -4.82 2.42 -4.33
CA ASN A 73 -4.41 1.33 -5.21
C ASN A 73 -4.84 -0.05 -4.66
N ALA A 74 -4.70 -0.30 -3.36
CA ALA A 74 -5.13 -1.55 -2.74
C ALA A 74 -6.65 -1.77 -2.94
N ALA A 75 -7.44 -0.72 -2.74
CA ALA A 75 -8.89 -0.76 -2.97
C ALA A 75 -9.24 -1.06 -4.45
N TYR A 76 -8.50 -0.47 -5.39
CA TYR A 76 -8.64 -0.79 -6.81
C TYR A 76 -8.27 -2.25 -7.10
N ALA A 77 -7.11 -2.71 -6.61
CA ALA A 77 -6.65 -4.07 -6.81
C ALA A 77 -7.64 -5.09 -6.24
N ASP A 78 -8.15 -4.90 -5.02
CA ASP A 78 -9.18 -5.77 -4.43
C ASP A 78 -10.51 -5.76 -5.20
N ALA A 79 -10.84 -4.66 -5.89
CA ALA A 79 -12.00 -4.64 -6.76
C ALA A 79 -11.81 -5.60 -7.95
N TYR A 80 -10.65 -5.55 -8.62
CA TYR A 80 -10.44 -6.27 -9.88
C TYR A 80 -9.72 -7.62 -9.75
N ALA A 81 -9.02 -7.89 -8.64
CA ALA A 81 -8.30 -9.13 -8.42
C ALA A 81 -9.24 -10.30 -8.08
N ASP A 82 -8.83 -11.51 -8.45
CA ASP A 82 -9.55 -12.74 -8.11
C ASP A 82 -9.18 -13.31 -6.74
N ASP A 83 -8.06 -12.87 -6.16
CA ASP A 83 -7.59 -13.27 -4.83
C ASP A 83 -7.79 -12.17 -3.78
N ASP A 84 -8.18 -12.56 -2.56
CA ASP A 84 -8.41 -11.68 -1.39
C ASP A 84 -7.10 -11.15 -0.75
N ALA A 85 -5.97 -11.21 -1.45
CA ALA A 85 -4.64 -10.99 -0.88
C ALA A 85 -4.23 -9.52 -0.69
N TYR A 86 -4.93 -8.58 -1.34
CA TYR A 86 -4.46 -7.19 -1.44
C TYR A 86 -4.86 -6.32 -0.24
N ALA A 87 -5.89 -6.73 0.51
CA ALA A 87 -6.36 -6.04 1.70
C ALA A 87 -5.28 -5.93 2.80
N ALA A 88 -4.30 -6.84 2.82
CA ALA A 88 -3.19 -6.82 3.78
C ALA A 88 -2.21 -5.65 3.57
N TYR A 89 -2.22 -5.03 2.38
CA TYR A 89 -1.40 -3.86 2.05
C TYR A 89 -2.08 -2.53 2.39
N ALA A 90 -3.30 -2.58 2.93
CA ALA A 90 -3.98 -1.48 3.59
C ALA A 90 -3.32 -1.23 4.95
N ASP A 91 -2.13 -0.63 4.92
CA ASP A 91 -1.33 -0.40 6.11
C ASP A 91 -2.01 0.57 7.09
N ASP A 92 -1.92 0.29 8.39
CA ASP A 92 -2.46 1.16 9.43
C ASP A 92 -1.68 2.49 9.55
N ASP A 93 -0.44 2.50 9.05
CA ASP A 93 0.52 3.61 9.03
C ASP A 93 0.25 4.67 7.93
N ALA A 94 -0.91 4.62 7.28
CA ALA A 94 -1.40 5.70 6.44
C ALA A 94 -1.58 7.04 7.20
N TYR A 95 -1.33 7.09 8.51
CA TYR A 95 -1.44 8.31 9.31
C TYR A 95 -0.32 8.51 10.34
N ALA A 96 0.26 9.72 10.31
CA ALA A 96 0.67 10.47 11.50
C ALA A 96 0.68 11.97 11.15
N ALA A 97 -0.49 12.56 10.82
CA ALA A 97 -0.58 14.02 10.87
C ALA A 97 -0.64 14.44 12.34
N TYR A 98 0.44 15.03 12.83
CA TYR A 98 0.45 15.74 14.10
C TYR A 98 0.08 17.21 13.86
N ALA A 99 -0.91 17.68 14.65
CA ALA A 99 -0.94 18.96 15.36
C ALA A 99 -1.86 20.13 14.89
N ASP A 100 -2.66 20.59 15.87
CA ASP A 100 -2.91 21.96 16.38
C ASP A 100 -3.79 23.01 15.66
N ASP A 101 -4.53 22.71 14.58
CA ASP A 101 -5.50 23.68 14.04
C ASP A 101 -6.79 23.04 13.47
N ASP A 102 -7.90 23.19 14.20
CA ASP A 102 -9.10 22.34 14.15
C ASP A 102 -9.81 22.24 12.79
N ALA A 103 -9.81 23.29 11.96
CA ALA A 103 -10.59 23.30 10.71
C ALA A 103 -9.83 22.69 9.51
N TYR A 104 -8.51 22.84 9.46
CA TYR A 104 -7.68 22.34 8.34
C TYR A 104 -7.22 20.90 8.59
N VAL A 105 -6.98 20.55 9.85
CA VAL A 105 -6.81 19.17 10.29
C VAL A 105 -8.02 18.33 9.84
N ALA A 106 -9.23 18.87 9.90
CA ALA A 106 -10.43 18.15 9.45
C ALA A 106 -10.40 17.75 7.96
N TYR A 107 -9.84 18.57 7.07
CA TYR A 107 -9.74 18.24 5.64
C TYR A 107 -8.71 17.14 5.37
N VAL A 108 -7.56 17.22 6.05
CA VAL A 108 -6.48 16.22 5.95
C VAL A 108 -6.94 14.90 6.57
N ASP A 109 -7.52 14.94 7.77
CA ASP A 109 -8.11 13.80 8.47
C ASP A 109 -9.16 13.12 7.59
N ALA A 110 -10.08 13.89 7.01
CA ALA A 110 -11.15 13.34 6.19
C ALA A 110 -10.63 12.74 4.87
N THR A 111 -9.63 13.35 4.23
CA THR A 111 -9.02 12.79 3.02
C THR A 111 -8.27 11.49 3.31
N ALA A 112 -7.49 11.46 4.40
CA ALA A 112 -6.79 10.26 4.81
C ALA A 112 -7.74 9.16 5.30
N ALA A 113 -8.80 9.53 6.04
CA ALA A 113 -9.85 8.63 6.46
C ALA A 113 -10.58 8.05 5.25
N ALA A 114 -10.85 8.84 4.21
CA ALA A 114 -11.43 8.33 2.97
C ALA A 114 -10.51 7.34 2.25
N ALA A 115 -9.22 7.63 2.11
CA ALA A 115 -8.24 6.71 1.52
C ALA A 115 -8.10 5.41 2.32
N LYS A 116 -8.05 5.50 3.66
CA LYS A 116 -7.98 4.35 4.56
C LYS A 116 -9.24 3.51 4.51
N ALA A 117 -10.40 4.17 4.52
CA ALA A 117 -11.68 3.49 4.42
C ALA A 117 -11.87 2.84 3.05
N ALA A 118 -11.32 3.42 1.98
CA ALA A 118 -11.25 2.75 0.68
C ALA A 118 -10.40 1.48 0.73
N ALA A 119 -9.19 1.54 1.29
CA ALA A 119 -8.32 0.36 1.41
C ALA A 119 -8.94 -0.74 2.30
N ARG A 120 -9.61 -0.36 3.39
CA ARG A 120 -10.31 -1.27 4.31
C ARG A 120 -11.65 -1.77 3.79
N ALA A 121 -12.23 -1.15 2.77
CA ALA A 121 -13.46 -1.62 2.12
C ALA A 121 -13.32 -3.06 1.58
N ALA A 122 -12.09 -3.57 1.49
CA ALA A 122 -11.73 -4.94 1.16
C ALA A 122 -11.82 -5.95 2.33
N THR A 123 -12.05 -5.52 3.57
CA THR A 123 -12.12 -6.39 4.77
C THR A 123 -13.56 -6.56 5.28
N ALA A 124 -13.80 -7.44 6.26
CA ALA A 124 -15.15 -7.87 6.69
C ALA A 124 -16.09 -6.74 7.23
N THR A 125 -15.59 -5.51 7.46
CA THR A 125 -16.35 -4.30 7.85
C THR A 125 -16.76 -3.40 6.67
N ALA A 126 -16.55 -3.88 5.43
CA ALA A 126 -16.62 -3.18 4.15
C ALA A 126 -17.78 -2.19 3.89
N THR A 127 -18.98 -2.42 4.46
CA THR A 127 -20.13 -1.54 4.21
C THR A 127 -20.00 -0.20 4.92
N ALA A 128 -19.54 -0.22 6.17
CA ALA A 128 -19.34 0.98 6.96
C ALA A 128 -18.15 1.78 6.41
N ASP A 129 -17.07 1.11 6.00
CA ASP A 129 -15.87 1.77 5.47
C ASP A 129 -16.14 2.44 4.11
N ALA A 130 -16.82 1.76 3.17
CA ALA A 130 -17.17 2.38 1.89
C ALA A 130 -18.11 3.58 2.04
N ALA A 131 -19.08 3.51 2.95
CA ALA A 131 -19.94 4.64 3.26
C ALA A 131 -19.20 5.76 4.01
N THR A 132 -18.24 5.40 4.86
CA THR A 132 -17.37 6.35 5.57
C THR A 132 -16.49 7.12 4.59
N ALA A 133 -15.92 6.44 3.59
CA ALA A 133 -15.16 7.09 2.52
C ALA A 133 -16.02 8.11 1.76
N ALA A 134 -17.26 7.72 1.43
CA ALA A 134 -18.21 8.60 0.76
C ALA A 134 -18.67 9.77 1.64
N ALA A 135 -18.88 9.54 2.95
CA ALA A 135 -19.31 10.56 3.91
C ALA A 135 -18.24 11.63 4.12
N TYR A 136 -16.99 11.23 4.35
CA TYR A 136 -15.87 12.18 4.46
C TYR A 136 -15.67 12.96 3.16
N ALA A 137 -15.86 12.29 2.03
CA ALA A 137 -15.77 12.97 0.74
C ALA A 137 -16.89 14.01 0.54
N ALA A 138 -18.12 13.70 0.97
CA ALA A 138 -19.28 14.57 0.83
C ALA A 138 -19.24 15.80 1.75
N THR A 139 -18.77 15.66 3.00
CA THR A 139 -18.68 16.79 3.94
C THR A 139 -17.77 17.88 3.43
N ILE A 140 -16.66 17.51 2.78
CA ILE A 140 -15.68 18.48 2.28
C ILE A 140 -16.10 19.04 0.92
N ALA A 141 -16.69 18.21 0.07
CA ALA A 141 -17.19 18.60 -1.26
C ALA A 141 -18.23 19.74 -1.21
N ALA A 142 -19.02 19.80 -0.14
CA ALA A 142 -19.98 20.89 0.09
C ALA A 142 -19.29 22.26 0.14
N ASP A 143 -18.13 22.38 0.81
CA ASP A 143 -17.41 23.65 0.99
C ASP A 143 -16.87 24.23 -0.33
N PHE A 144 -16.68 23.38 -1.34
CA PHE A 144 -16.19 23.76 -2.67
C PHE A 144 -17.31 23.88 -3.73
N GLY A 145 -18.58 23.71 -3.33
CA GLY A 145 -19.71 23.79 -4.24
C GLY A 145 -19.79 22.61 -5.22
N VAL A 146 -19.16 21.48 -4.90
CA VAL A 146 -19.23 20.24 -5.68
C VAL A 146 -20.16 19.20 -5.05
N GLY A 147 -20.85 19.51 -3.95
CA GLY A 147 -21.75 18.59 -3.24
C GLY A 147 -22.82 17.95 -4.13
N ASP A 148 -23.54 18.76 -4.92
CA ASP A 148 -24.58 18.26 -5.83
C ASP A 148 -24.00 17.36 -6.93
N ILE A 149 -22.85 17.75 -7.49
CA ILE A 149 -22.13 16.96 -8.51
C ILE A 149 -21.68 15.63 -7.90
N LEU A 150 -21.11 15.66 -6.70
CA LEU A 150 -20.67 14.48 -5.99
C LEU A 150 -21.83 13.53 -5.70
N HIS A 151 -22.95 14.02 -5.19
CA HIS A 151 -24.16 13.20 -4.97
C HIS A 151 -24.67 12.57 -6.29
N LYS A 152 -24.68 13.34 -7.38
CA LYS A 152 -25.06 12.85 -8.72
C LYS A 152 -24.10 11.76 -9.20
N THR A 153 -22.79 11.96 -9.07
CA THR A 153 -21.79 10.97 -9.50
C THR A 153 -21.78 9.71 -8.63
N TYR A 154 -22.06 9.82 -7.33
CA TYR A 154 -22.26 8.65 -6.45
C TYR A 154 -23.46 7.82 -6.88
N SER A 155 -24.58 8.49 -7.15
CA SER A 155 -25.79 7.83 -7.64
C SER A 155 -25.53 7.11 -8.96
N ALA A 156 -24.77 7.73 -9.87
CA ALA A 156 -24.35 7.13 -11.14
C ALA A 156 -23.42 5.92 -10.93
N ASP A 157 -22.41 6.05 -10.07
CA ASP A 157 -21.48 4.97 -9.74
C ASP A 157 -22.22 3.75 -9.14
N LEU A 158 -23.15 3.98 -8.20
CA LEU A 158 -23.99 2.94 -7.61
C LEU A 158 -24.88 2.24 -8.66
N ALA A 159 -25.44 3.00 -9.60
CA ALA A 159 -26.24 2.44 -10.68
C ALA A 159 -25.40 1.55 -11.60
N ILE A 160 -24.17 1.96 -11.92
CA ILE A 160 -23.25 1.18 -12.75
C ILE A 160 -22.91 -0.14 -12.05
N VAL A 161 -22.43 -0.11 -10.80
CA VAL A 161 -22.01 -1.34 -10.10
C VAL A 161 -23.16 -2.29 -9.84
N ARG A 162 -24.40 -1.81 -9.66
CA ARG A 162 -25.59 -2.67 -9.51
C ARG A 162 -26.02 -3.32 -10.83
N GLY A 163 -25.83 -2.61 -11.93
CA GLY A 163 -26.31 -3.03 -13.25
C GLY A 163 -25.46 -4.10 -13.93
N THR A 164 -24.29 -4.44 -13.38
CA THR A 164 -23.33 -5.34 -14.03
C THR A 164 -23.02 -6.58 -13.18
N SER A 165 -22.99 -7.74 -13.84
CA SER A 165 -22.60 -9.02 -13.23
C SER A 165 -21.10 -9.15 -13.00
N SER A 166 -20.30 -8.44 -13.79
CA SER A 166 -18.86 -8.23 -13.62
C SER A 166 -18.59 -6.75 -13.38
N LEU A 167 -17.49 -6.38 -12.70
CA LEU A 167 -17.17 -4.98 -12.53
C LEU A 167 -16.95 -4.28 -13.89
N PRO A 168 -17.45 -3.04 -14.04
CA PRO A 168 -17.25 -2.26 -15.26
C PRO A 168 -15.77 -1.85 -15.42
N GLU A 169 -15.38 -1.50 -16.64
CA GLU A 169 -14.19 -0.65 -16.83
C GLU A 169 -14.40 0.67 -16.07
N TRP A 170 -13.34 1.20 -15.48
CA TRP A 170 -13.42 2.39 -14.63
C TRP A 170 -13.79 3.61 -15.49
N PRO A 171 -14.98 4.20 -15.33
CA PRO A 171 -15.38 5.36 -16.12
C PRO A 171 -14.68 6.62 -15.59
N ASP A 172 -14.76 7.71 -16.35
CA ASP A 172 -14.34 9.02 -15.88
C ASP A 172 -14.85 9.29 -14.45
N LEU A 173 -13.96 9.80 -13.60
CA LEU A 173 -14.23 9.97 -12.17
C LEU A 173 -15.43 10.88 -11.93
N TRP A 174 -15.65 11.86 -12.81
CA TRP A 174 -16.74 12.81 -12.69
C TRP A 174 -17.88 12.55 -13.67
N GLN A 175 -17.87 11.41 -14.37
CA GLN A 175 -18.90 11.00 -15.34
C GLN A 175 -19.19 12.08 -16.42
N GLY A 176 -18.18 12.89 -16.76
CA GLY A 176 -18.32 14.00 -17.70
C GLY A 176 -19.04 15.24 -17.16
N GLU A 177 -19.33 15.30 -15.86
CA GLU A 177 -19.88 16.51 -15.22
C GLU A 177 -18.86 17.66 -15.27
N LYS A 178 -19.36 18.88 -15.50
CA LYS A 178 -18.52 20.08 -15.46
C LYS A 178 -18.31 20.50 -14.00
N LEU A 179 -17.05 20.49 -13.57
CA LEU A 179 -16.68 20.94 -12.23
C LEU A 179 -16.63 22.48 -12.14
N PRO A 180 -16.84 23.06 -10.94
CA PRO A 180 -16.66 24.49 -10.72
C PRO A 180 -15.19 24.90 -10.94
N ASP A 181 -14.97 26.11 -11.45
CA ASP A 181 -13.61 26.62 -11.72
C ASP A 181 -12.67 26.57 -10.50
N LYS A 182 -13.21 26.73 -9.29
CA LYS A 182 -12.45 26.61 -8.03
C LYS A 182 -11.91 25.20 -7.81
N TRP A 183 -12.68 24.19 -8.20
CA TRP A 183 -12.28 22.80 -8.09
C TRP A 183 -11.23 22.44 -9.14
N ASP A 184 -11.41 22.88 -10.38
CA ASP A 184 -10.42 22.70 -11.43
C ASP A 184 -9.07 23.33 -11.06
N GLN A 185 -9.10 24.54 -10.46
CA GLN A 185 -7.91 25.21 -9.93
C GLN A 185 -7.27 24.42 -8.77
N LEU A 186 -8.07 23.85 -7.88
CA LEU A 186 -7.58 23.03 -6.77
C LEU A 186 -6.89 21.76 -7.28
N GLU A 187 -7.47 21.08 -8.25
CA GLU A 187 -6.86 19.91 -8.88
C GLU A 187 -5.55 20.24 -9.59
N GLN A 188 -5.50 21.35 -10.32
CA GLN A 188 -4.25 21.83 -10.95
C GLN A 188 -3.19 22.12 -9.88
N THR A 189 -3.58 22.80 -8.80
CA THR A 189 -2.68 23.12 -7.67
C THR A 189 -2.14 21.84 -7.03
N PHE A 190 -2.97 20.80 -6.86
CA PHE A 190 -2.54 19.51 -6.33
C PHE A 190 -1.49 18.83 -7.23
N ILE A 191 -1.77 18.75 -8.53
CA ILE A 191 -0.85 18.16 -9.52
C ILE A 191 0.49 18.91 -9.55
N GLU A 192 0.44 20.24 -9.55
CA GLU A 192 1.65 21.08 -9.50
C GLU A 192 2.42 20.90 -8.20
N GLY A 193 1.73 20.81 -7.06
CA GLY A 193 2.39 20.57 -5.78
C GLY A 193 3.07 19.20 -5.68
N LEU A 194 2.49 18.15 -6.29
CA LEU A 194 3.17 16.85 -6.42
C LEU A 194 4.47 16.98 -7.24
N ARG A 195 4.43 17.68 -8.38
CA ARG A 195 5.61 17.91 -9.22
C ARG A 195 6.69 18.72 -8.51
N ASN A 196 6.30 19.73 -7.74
CA ASN A 196 7.23 20.54 -6.94
C ASN A 196 7.96 19.71 -5.87
N LEU A 197 7.36 18.61 -5.40
CA LEU A 197 8.00 17.64 -4.50
C LEU A 197 8.84 16.56 -5.24
N GLY A 198 8.99 16.64 -6.56
CA GLY A 198 9.64 15.60 -7.37
C GLY A 198 8.82 14.31 -7.53
N LEU A 199 7.53 14.36 -7.17
CA LEU A 199 6.61 13.21 -7.21
C LEU A 199 5.85 13.13 -8.54
N ASP A 200 6.54 13.37 -9.67
CA ASP A 200 5.92 13.39 -11.00
C ASP A 200 5.17 12.10 -11.33
N TYR A 201 5.69 10.96 -10.86
CA TYR A 201 5.04 9.66 -11.00
C TYR A 201 3.61 9.69 -10.44
N TRP A 202 3.42 10.29 -9.25
CA TRP A 202 2.11 10.37 -8.62
C TRP A 202 1.21 11.42 -9.27
N ALA A 203 1.78 12.51 -9.77
CA ALA A 203 1.05 13.52 -10.52
C ALA A 203 0.45 12.94 -11.82
N GLU A 204 1.24 12.15 -12.56
CA GLU A 204 0.80 11.43 -13.76
C GLU A 204 -0.22 10.35 -13.41
N THR A 205 0.08 9.51 -12.41
CA THR A 205 -0.78 8.42 -11.96
C THR A 205 -2.15 8.94 -11.53
N TYR A 206 -2.21 10.02 -10.76
CA TYR A 206 -3.48 10.65 -10.35
C TYR A 206 -4.30 11.12 -11.56
N ALA A 207 -3.66 11.77 -12.53
CA ALA A 207 -4.33 12.24 -13.75
C ALA A 207 -4.87 11.07 -14.59
N GLU A 208 -4.11 9.97 -14.71
CA GLU A 208 -4.53 8.75 -15.40
C GLU A 208 -5.73 8.08 -14.72
N TRP A 209 -5.68 7.91 -13.39
CA TRP A 209 -6.73 7.25 -12.61
C TRP A 209 -8.07 7.98 -12.69
N ARG A 210 -8.04 9.32 -12.71
CA ARG A 210 -9.24 10.15 -12.92
C ARG A 210 -9.93 9.84 -14.24
N MET A 211 -9.16 9.54 -15.28
CA MET A 211 -9.65 9.21 -16.62
C MET A 211 -9.97 7.70 -16.78
N GLY A 212 -9.88 6.91 -15.71
CA GLY A 212 -10.08 5.47 -15.80
C GLY A 212 -8.92 4.68 -16.39
N LYS A 213 -7.75 5.30 -16.54
CA LYS A 213 -6.55 4.64 -17.07
C LYS A 213 -5.73 4.06 -15.93
N PHE A 214 -5.67 2.74 -15.86
CA PHE A 214 -4.91 2.02 -14.85
C PHE A 214 -3.91 1.09 -15.53
N ASP A 215 -2.67 1.13 -15.04
CA ASP A 215 -1.63 0.19 -15.43
C ASP A 215 -1.47 -0.83 -14.31
N THR A 216 -2.02 -2.03 -14.50
CA THR A 216 -2.01 -3.11 -13.50
C THR A 216 -0.59 -3.46 -13.05
N ALA A 217 0.39 -3.41 -13.95
CA ALA A 217 1.78 -3.71 -13.58
C ALA A 217 2.35 -2.63 -12.65
N LYS A 218 2.09 -1.34 -12.92
CA LYS A 218 2.48 -0.24 -12.01
C LYS A 218 1.76 -0.36 -10.66
N LEU A 219 0.49 -0.73 -10.65
CA LEU A 219 -0.29 -0.93 -9.43
C LEU A 219 0.30 -2.04 -8.56
N GLU A 220 0.57 -3.22 -9.14
CA GLU A 220 1.19 -4.33 -8.43
C GLU A 220 2.55 -3.95 -7.84
N ARG A 221 3.38 -3.18 -8.56
CA ARG A 221 4.67 -2.70 -8.05
C ARG A 221 4.50 -1.84 -6.80
N CYS A 222 3.52 -0.94 -6.80
CA CYS A 222 3.26 -0.09 -5.65
C CYS A 222 2.80 -0.91 -4.42
N LEU A 223 1.97 -1.94 -4.63
CA LEU A 223 1.46 -2.78 -3.54
C LEU A 223 2.55 -3.71 -2.98
N PHE A 224 3.32 -4.35 -3.85
CA PHE A 224 4.36 -5.31 -3.48
C PHE A 224 5.75 -4.68 -3.34
N MET A 225 5.82 -3.36 -3.11
CA MET A 225 7.09 -2.68 -2.91
C MET A 225 7.79 -3.24 -1.65
N PRO A 226 9.05 -3.70 -1.74
CA PRO A 226 9.76 -4.22 -0.59
C PRO A 226 9.97 -3.14 0.49
N GLU A 227 9.83 -3.51 1.77
CA GLU A 227 10.13 -2.60 2.90
C GLU A 227 11.54 -2.02 2.83
N SER A 228 12.52 -2.77 2.32
CA SER A 228 13.88 -2.27 2.11
C SER A 228 13.94 -1.08 1.14
N VAL A 229 13.07 -1.05 0.12
CA VAL A 229 12.96 0.07 -0.82
C VAL A 229 12.30 1.27 -0.11
N ILE A 230 11.20 1.02 0.61
CA ILE A 230 10.49 2.05 1.39
C ILE A 230 11.42 2.72 2.40
N ASN A 231 12.15 1.91 3.18
CA ASN A 231 13.10 2.35 4.20
C ASN A 231 14.33 3.06 3.62
N THR A 232 14.64 2.88 2.33
CA THR A 232 15.72 3.62 1.65
C THR A 232 15.31 5.07 1.36
N GLY A 233 14.00 5.31 1.18
CA GLY A 233 13.44 6.64 1.00
C GLY A 233 12.84 6.87 -0.40
N VAL A 234 12.37 8.10 -0.60
CA VAL A 234 11.50 8.51 -1.70
C VAL A 234 12.10 8.24 -3.08
N GLU A 235 13.35 8.60 -3.29
CA GLU A 235 14.03 8.38 -4.58
C GLU A 235 14.06 6.90 -4.95
N ALA A 236 14.39 6.02 -4.00
CA ALA A 236 14.39 4.57 -4.24
C ALA A 236 12.97 4.04 -4.54
N MET A 237 11.95 4.57 -3.87
CA MET A 237 10.55 4.24 -4.17
C MET A 237 10.17 4.67 -5.60
N LEU A 238 10.52 5.90 -6.01
CA LEU A 238 10.24 6.41 -7.34
C LEU A 238 10.99 5.64 -8.43
N ASP A 239 12.27 5.33 -8.22
CA ASP A 239 13.07 4.51 -9.12
C ASP A 239 12.46 3.12 -9.29
N TYR A 240 11.99 2.51 -8.20
CA TYR A 240 11.31 1.21 -8.23
C TYR A 240 9.99 1.25 -9.02
N LEU A 241 9.19 2.31 -8.83
CA LEU A 241 7.93 2.50 -9.55
C LEU A 241 8.12 2.79 -11.04
N ARG A 242 9.15 3.58 -11.38
CA ARG A 242 9.51 3.97 -12.75
C ARG A 242 10.25 2.88 -13.53
N ALA A 243 10.83 1.88 -12.86
CA ALA A 243 11.61 0.84 -13.50
C ALA A 243 10.81 0.13 -14.60
N GLU A 244 11.31 0.07 -15.84
CA GLU A 244 10.59 -0.62 -16.92
C GLU A 244 10.40 -2.12 -16.62
N LYS A 245 11.39 -2.73 -15.97
CA LYS A 245 11.39 -4.14 -15.62
C LYS A 245 11.95 -4.36 -14.22
N LEU A 246 11.20 -5.10 -13.41
CA LEU A 246 11.73 -5.67 -12.18
C LEU A 246 12.31 -7.05 -12.46
N VAL A 247 13.48 -7.31 -11.90
CA VAL A 247 14.11 -8.63 -11.94
C VAL A 247 13.98 -9.21 -10.54
N ALA A 248 13.29 -10.35 -10.43
CA ALA A 248 13.23 -11.08 -9.17
C ALA A 248 14.66 -11.45 -8.76
N MET A 249 15.00 -11.20 -7.50
CA MET A 249 16.19 -11.80 -6.92
C MET A 249 15.83 -13.24 -6.57
N ASP A 250 16.19 -14.17 -7.47
CA ASP A 250 16.08 -15.62 -7.23
C ASP A 250 17.18 -16.06 -6.26
N GLU A 251 17.23 -15.44 -5.07
CA GLU A 251 18.21 -15.72 -4.03
C GLU A 251 17.51 -15.96 -2.68
N ALA A 252 17.93 -16.98 -1.96
CA ALA A 252 17.42 -17.29 -0.63
C ALA A 252 18.56 -17.47 0.38
N ARG A 253 18.32 -17.08 1.63
CA ARG A 253 19.25 -17.32 2.75
C ARG A 253 18.63 -18.34 3.70
N VAL A 254 19.35 -19.42 3.97
CA VAL A 254 18.92 -20.48 4.90
C VAL A 254 19.94 -20.55 6.02
N MET A 255 19.50 -20.37 7.26
CA MET A 255 20.36 -20.31 8.44
C MET A 255 20.14 -21.52 9.33
N PHE A 256 21.19 -22.31 9.55
CA PHE A 256 21.17 -23.45 10.46
C PHE A 256 21.60 -23.03 11.86
N LEU A 257 20.69 -23.19 12.83
CA LEU A 257 20.86 -22.83 14.23
C LEU A 257 20.83 -24.08 15.11
N GLY A 258 21.51 -24.04 16.25
CA GLY A 258 21.60 -25.15 17.19
C GLY A 258 22.99 -25.25 17.83
N GLU A 259 23.10 -26.03 18.89
CA GLU A 259 24.35 -26.17 19.65
C GLU A 259 25.50 -26.80 18.83
N GLY A 260 26.72 -26.65 19.35
CA GLY A 260 27.89 -27.35 18.82
C GLY A 260 27.71 -28.86 18.89
N GLY A 261 27.81 -29.53 17.74
CA GLY A 261 27.61 -30.97 17.63
C GLY A 261 26.16 -31.42 17.39
N ALA A 262 25.20 -30.50 17.22
CA ALA A 262 23.80 -30.86 16.95
C ALA A 262 23.55 -31.53 15.57
N GLY A 263 24.56 -31.58 14.69
CA GLY A 263 24.43 -32.21 13.36
C GLY A 263 24.08 -31.23 12.22
N LYS A 264 24.22 -29.92 12.41
CA LYS A 264 23.95 -28.88 11.38
C LYS A 264 24.73 -29.11 10.09
N THR A 265 26.04 -29.27 10.21
CA THR A 265 26.94 -29.53 9.07
C THR A 265 26.56 -30.82 8.35
N SER A 266 26.28 -31.87 9.11
CA SER A 266 25.87 -33.17 8.57
C SER A 266 24.55 -33.06 7.81
N LEU A 267 23.58 -32.30 8.32
CA LEU A 267 22.31 -32.04 7.65
C LEU A 267 22.51 -31.27 6.33
N ILE A 268 23.35 -30.23 6.31
CA ILE A 268 23.66 -29.48 5.08
C ILE A 268 24.37 -30.36 4.04
N ASN A 269 25.22 -31.29 4.49
CA ASN A 269 25.87 -32.27 3.63
C ASN A 269 24.86 -33.30 3.09
N CYS A 270 23.94 -33.80 3.91
CA CYS A 270 22.87 -34.68 3.46
C CYS A 270 21.97 -34.04 2.41
N LEU A 271 21.65 -32.75 2.56
CA LEU A 271 20.92 -31.97 1.54
C LEU A 271 21.69 -31.89 0.20
N ASP A 272 23.01 -32.12 0.22
CA ASP A 272 23.88 -32.18 -0.96
C ASP A 272 24.01 -33.59 -1.54
N GLY A 273 23.25 -34.56 -1.02
CA GLY A 273 23.43 -35.98 -1.34
C GLY A 273 24.76 -36.57 -0.86
N LYS A 274 25.51 -35.86 0.02
CA LYS A 274 26.76 -36.39 0.58
C LYS A 274 26.46 -37.41 1.69
N PRO A 275 27.31 -38.43 1.82
CA PRO A 275 27.17 -39.40 2.91
C PRO A 275 27.42 -38.73 4.26
N ILE A 276 26.75 -39.23 5.30
CA ILE A 276 26.97 -38.80 6.68
C ILE A 276 28.38 -39.20 7.11
N CYS A 277 29.16 -38.24 7.61
CA CYS A 277 30.49 -38.47 8.14
C CYS A 277 30.46 -38.43 9.68
N PRO A 278 30.72 -39.55 10.39
CA PRO A 278 30.65 -39.59 11.86
C PRO A 278 31.65 -38.67 12.58
N ASN A 279 32.77 -38.35 11.94
CA ASN A 279 33.86 -37.53 12.49
C ASN A 279 33.98 -36.19 11.75
N GLU A 280 32.85 -35.53 11.43
CA GLU A 280 32.89 -34.21 10.82
C GLU A 280 33.59 -33.19 11.72
N PRO A 281 34.57 -32.42 11.19
CA PRO A 281 35.24 -31.39 11.97
C PRO A 281 34.24 -30.29 12.33
N ALA A 282 34.40 -29.70 13.52
CA ALA A 282 33.57 -28.59 13.94
C ALA A 282 33.71 -27.41 12.97
N THR A 283 32.58 -26.84 12.53
CA THR A 283 32.58 -25.66 11.65
C THR A 283 33.25 -24.48 12.36
N PRO A 284 34.34 -23.92 11.80
CA PRO A 284 35.00 -22.77 12.39
C PRO A 284 34.15 -21.53 12.18
N ARG A 285 33.54 -21.03 13.27
CA ARG A 285 32.77 -19.77 13.32
C ARG A 285 31.53 -19.75 12.40
N VAL A 286 31.68 -19.52 11.10
CA VAL A 286 30.57 -19.51 10.12
C VAL A 286 31.08 -20.08 8.79
N ALA A 287 30.35 -21.03 8.21
CA ALA A 287 30.56 -21.46 6.83
C ALA A 287 29.34 -21.14 5.97
N ILE A 288 29.55 -20.47 4.84
CA ILE A 288 28.50 -20.14 3.87
C ILE A 288 28.71 -21.01 2.64
N ARG A 289 27.70 -21.78 2.26
CA ARG A 289 27.70 -22.63 1.07
C ARG A 289 26.62 -22.13 0.12
N GLN A 290 27.02 -21.69 -1.07
CA GLN A 290 26.08 -21.27 -2.11
C GLN A 290 25.74 -22.45 -3.02
N ARG A 291 24.46 -22.64 -3.32
CA ARG A 291 23.97 -23.66 -4.25
C ARG A 291 22.92 -23.09 -5.18
N LEU A 292 22.72 -23.73 -6.32
CA LEU A 292 21.59 -23.46 -7.21
C LEU A 292 20.59 -24.60 -6.97
N GLU A 293 19.43 -24.24 -6.45
CA GLU A 293 18.34 -25.17 -6.18
C GLU A 293 17.26 -24.97 -7.24
N ASN A 294 16.73 -26.07 -7.79
CA ASN A 294 15.59 -25.99 -8.68
C ASN A 294 14.30 -26.00 -7.83
N ILE A 295 13.67 -24.85 -7.69
CA ILE A 295 12.44 -24.66 -6.92
C ILE A 295 11.31 -24.38 -7.91
N GLN A 296 10.40 -25.34 -8.09
CA GLN A 296 9.25 -25.23 -9.00
C GLN A 296 9.64 -24.84 -10.44
N GLY A 297 10.76 -25.36 -10.95
CA GLY A 297 11.24 -25.07 -12.29
C GLY A 297 12.04 -23.76 -12.42
N LYS A 298 12.26 -23.01 -11.33
CA LYS A 298 13.16 -21.85 -11.30
C LYS A 298 14.47 -22.19 -10.61
N GLU A 299 15.56 -21.69 -11.16
CA GLU A 299 16.88 -21.82 -10.54
C GLU A 299 17.05 -20.71 -9.49
N VAL A 300 17.15 -21.10 -8.22
CA VAL A 300 17.27 -20.19 -7.09
C VAL A 300 18.64 -20.37 -6.43
N ARG A 301 19.38 -19.27 -6.27
CA ARG A 301 20.66 -19.25 -5.58
C ARG A 301 20.44 -19.27 -4.06
N VAL A 302 20.66 -20.41 -3.44
CA VAL A 302 20.48 -20.59 -1.99
C VAL A 302 21.82 -20.48 -1.27
N HIS A 303 21.88 -19.61 -0.26
CA HIS A 303 23.01 -19.46 0.64
C HIS A 303 22.72 -20.18 1.95
N TYR A 304 23.38 -21.32 2.17
CA TYR A 304 23.30 -22.09 3.41
C TYR A 304 24.35 -21.60 4.40
N TRP A 305 23.89 -21.04 5.51
CA TRP A 305 24.72 -20.54 6.60
C TRP A 305 24.80 -21.59 7.72
N ASP A 306 26.00 -22.10 7.94
CA ASP A 306 26.34 -23.08 8.98
C ASP A 306 27.09 -22.37 10.12
N PHE A 307 26.40 -22.11 11.22
CA PHE A 307 27.00 -21.47 12.38
C PHE A 307 27.72 -22.49 13.27
N GLY A 308 28.99 -22.24 13.58
CA GLY A 308 29.72 -22.99 14.59
C GLY A 308 29.07 -22.86 15.96
N GLY A 309 29.18 -23.88 16.81
CA GLY A 309 28.48 -23.95 18.10
C GLY A 309 28.74 -22.81 19.09
N GLN A 310 29.78 -22.01 18.88
CA GLN A 310 30.15 -20.85 19.72
C GLN A 310 29.56 -19.52 19.24
N VAL A 311 29.00 -19.46 18.02
CA VAL A 311 28.55 -18.18 17.43
C VAL A 311 27.13 -17.81 17.87
N VAL A 312 26.35 -18.78 18.38
CA VAL A 312 24.96 -18.54 18.78
C VAL A 312 24.83 -17.70 20.08
N MET A 313 25.88 -17.58 20.91
CA MET A 313 25.72 -17.03 22.26
C MET A 313 26.09 -15.55 22.47
N HIS A 314 26.92 -14.92 21.63
CA HIS A 314 27.45 -13.59 21.98
C HIS A 314 27.34 -12.53 20.87
N ALA A 315 26.36 -11.66 21.05
CA ALA A 315 26.26 -10.28 20.54
C ALA A 315 26.23 -10.02 19.02
N THR A 316 26.48 -11.02 18.16
CA THR A 316 26.43 -10.84 16.69
C THR A 316 25.07 -11.17 16.06
N HIS A 317 24.13 -11.73 16.83
CA HIS A 317 22.81 -12.16 16.35
C HIS A 317 21.96 -11.05 15.71
N GLN A 318 22.05 -9.80 16.18
CA GLN A 318 21.28 -8.69 15.59
C GLN A 318 21.75 -8.31 14.16
N PHE A 319 22.98 -8.63 13.76
CA PHE A 319 23.48 -8.28 12.42
C PHE A 319 23.16 -9.35 11.37
N PHE A 320 23.04 -10.62 11.77
CA PHE A 320 22.81 -11.76 10.88
C PHE A 320 21.35 -12.19 10.80
N LEU A 321 20.56 -12.00 11.87
CA LEU A 321 19.12 -12.24 11.85
C LEU A 321 18.42 -11.05 11.17
N ARG A 322 18.45 -11.02 9.84
CA ARG A 322 17.69 -10.04 9.03
C ARG A 322 16.41 -10.68 8.50
N GLU A 323 15.50 -9.83 8.02
CA GLU A 323 14.32 -10.23 7.26
C GLU A 323 14.69 -11.07 6.01
N LYS A 324 13.74 -11.88 5.54
CA LYS A 324 13.83 -12.73 4.34
C LYS A 324 14.91 -13.83 4.42
N ALA A 325 14.96 -14.55 5.53
CA ALA A 325 15.75 -15.77 5.69
C ALA A 325 14.89 -16.93 6.22
N ILE A 326 15.23 -18.15 5.82
CA ILE A 326 14.64 -19.39 6.35
C ILE A 326 15.53 -19.87 7.50
N TYR A 327 14.94 -20.14 8.66
CA TYR A 327 15.67 -20.64 9.83
C TYR A 327 15.41 -22.13 10.03
N VAL A 328 16.49 -22.91 10.13
CA VAL A 328 16.43 -24.34 10.42
C VAL A 328 17.10 -24.58 11.76
N VAL A 329 16.28 -24.87 12.78
CA VAL A 329 16.77 -25.19 14.12
C VAL A 329 17.02 -26.69 14.21
N VAL A 330 18.27 -27.08 14.48
CA VAL A 330 18.71 -28.47 14.60
C VAL A 330 18.94 -28.80 16.07
N LEU A 331 18.25 -29.82 16.55
CA LEU A 331 18.25 -30.26 17.95
C LEU A 331 18.84 -31.67 18.07
N ASP A 332 19.67 -31.90 19.09
CA ASP A 332 20.11 -33.25 19.50
C ASP A 332 19.48 -33.60 20.86
N ILE A 333 18.60 -34.60 20.85
CA ILE A 333 17.83 -35.06 22.02
C ILE A 333 18.75 -35.65 23.10
N ARG A 334 19.99 -36.04 22.77
CA ARG A 334 20.94 -36.60 23.75
C ARG A 334 21.54 -35.56 24.70
N ARG A 335 21.24 -34.28 24.48
CA ARG A 335 21.74 -33.16 25.30
C ARG A 335 20.63 -32.27 25.87
N SER A 336 19.35 -32.70 25.79
CA SER A 336 18.20 -31.98 26.36
C SER A 336 18.06 -32.18 27.87
#